data_AF-A0A6I3FH01-F1
#
_entry.id   AF-A0A6I3FH01-F1
#
_cell.length_a   1.000
_cell.length_b   1.000
_cell.length_c   1.000
_cell.angle_alpha   90.00
_cell.angle_beta   90.00
_cell.angle_gamma   90.00
#
_symmetry.space_group_name_H-M   'P 1'
#
loop_
_entity.id
_entity.type
_entity.pdbx_description
1 polymer ?
#
loop_
_entity_poly.entity_id
_entity_poly.type
_entity_poly.pdbx_seq_one_letter_code
_entity_poly.pdbx_strand_id
1 'polypeptide(L)'
;MESLALLVAILMGIAFFSGPIAIALTKLNSSNFIITLIRRMFHGFFVAMSFWVGMMFAFNPGVPFVVHLIGFYGLVMGYIASRREYFPDVRIIAPLLARLGLKGFAPRQITGDSTQGESGSGDSSSRHGPVIKWRRDGRSGGNDGHGPGGQH
;
A
#
# COMPACT_ATOMS: atom_id res chain seq x y z
N MET A 1 -2.48 11.78 -40.72
CA MET A 1 -1.44 11.90 -39.67
C MET A 1 -2.00 12.50 -38.39
N GLU A 2 -2.89 13.49 -38.45
CA GLU A 2 -3.45 14.17 -37.26
C GLU A 2 -4.24 13.24 -36.32
N SER A 3 -5.07 12.33 -36.86
CA SER A 3 -5.86 11.38 -36.06
C SER A 3 -5.00 10.43 -35.23
N LEU A 4 -3.83 10.02 -35.75
CA LEU A 4 -2.87 9.18 -35.02
C LEU A 4 -2.26 9.95 -33.84
N ALA A 5 -1.85 11.21 -34.08
CA ALA A 5 -1.29 12.06 -33.03
C ALA A 5 -2.30 12.31 -31.90
N LEU A 6 -3.57 12.54 -32.24
CA LEU A 6 -4.64 12.72 -31.27
C LEU A 6 -4.87 11.44 -30.43
N LEU A 7 -4.85 10.26 -31.06
CA LEU A 7 -4.98 8.99 -30.34
C LEU A 7 -3.80 8.77 -29.37
N VAL A 8 -2.57 9.05 -29.80
CA VAL A 8 -1.39 8.96 -28.93
C VAL A 8 -1.49 9.93 -27.77
N ALA A 9 -1.94 11.16 -28.00
CA ALA A 9 -2.14 12.15 -26.94
C ALA A 9 -3.18 11.68 -25.90
N ILE A 10 -4.29 11.08 -26.34
CA ILE A 10 -5.29 10.49 -25.44
C ILE A 10 -4.69 9.35 -24.62
N LEU A 11 -3.93 8.44 -25.25
CA LEU A 11 -3.26 7.34 -24.55
C LEU A 11 -2.25 7.84 -23.52
N MET A 12 -1.49 8.90 -23.84
CA MET A 12 -0.60 9.56 -22.89
C MET A 12 -1.37 10.18 -21.71
N GLY A 13 -2.51 10.82 -21.98
CA GLY A 13 -3.40 11.31 -20.93
C GLY A 13 -3.89 10.18 -20.01
N ILE A 14 -4.31 9.05 -20.58
CA ILE A 14 -4.73 7.87 -19.80
C ILE A 14 -3.57 7.35 -18.94
N ALA A 15 -2.38 7.20 -19.51
CA ALA A 15 -1.20 6.74 -18.78
C ALA A 15 -0.84 7.68 -17.61
N PHE A 16 -0.97 8.99 -17.81
CA PHE A 16 -0.63 9.99 -16.80
C PHE A 16 -1.68 10.10 -15.69
N PHE A 17 -2.96 10.05 -16.02
CA PHE A 17 -4.04 10.30 -15.05
C PHE A 17 -4.60 9.04 -14.38
N SER A 18 -4.53 7.85 -15.01
CA SER A 18 -5.12 6.62 -14.47
C SER A 18 -4.57 6.24 -13.09
N GLY A 19 -3.26 6.36 -12.87
CA GLY A 19 -2.61 6.09 -11.60
C GLY A 19 -3.08 7.02 -10.45
N PRO A 20 -2.93 8.36 -10.58
CA PRO A 20 -3.45 9.31 -9.59
C PRO A 20 -4.95 9.14 -9.30
N ILE A 21 -5.77 8.89 -10.32
CA ILE A 21 -7.21 8.66 -10.17
C ILE A 21 -7.47 7.40 -9.34
N ALA A 22 -6.76 6.30 -9.61
CA ALA A 22 -6.88 5.09 -8.80
C ALA A 22 -6.52 5.36 -7.33
N ILE A 23 -5.43 6.10 -7.07
CA ILE A 23 -5.04 6.50 -5.70
C ILE A 23 -6.12 7.36 -5.04
N ALA A 24 -6.76 8.27 -5.77
CA ALA A 24 -7.86 9.09 -5.26
C ALA A 24 -9.08 8.22 -4.91
N LEU A 25 -9.43 7.24 -5.74
CA LEU A 25 -10.54 6.31 -5.50
C LEU A 25 -10.40 5.58 -4.16
N THR A 26 -9.20 5.15 -3.79
CA THR A 26 -8.96 4.47 -2.50
C THR A 26 -9.25 5.34 -1.26
N LYS A 27 -9.38 6.67 -1.39
CA LYS A 27 -9.75 7.55 -0.27
C LYS A 27 -11.26 7.58 0.01
N LEU A 28 -12.08 7.12 -0.92
CA LEU A 28 -13.53 7.17 -0.79
C LEU A 28 -14.02 6.05 0.13
N ASN A 29 -14.47 6.40 1.34
CA ASN A 29 -15.09 5.45 2.27
C ASN A 29 -16.62 5.39 2.04
N SER A 30 -17.20 4.19 2.09
CA SER A 30 -18.64 4.01 1.95
C SER A 30 -19.14 2.91 2.88
N SER A 31 -20.23 3.18 3.60
CA SER A 31 -20.84 2.21 4.52
C SER A 31 -21.51 1.01 3.83
N ASN A 32 -21.88 1.16 2.54
CA ASN A 32 -22.60 0.13 1.80
C ASN A 32 -21.64 -0.83 1.09
N PHE A 33 -21.94 -2.14 1.14
CA PHE A 33 -21.17 -3.17 0.45
C PHE A 33 -21.16 -2.98 -1.07
N ILE A 34 -22.31 -2.65 -1.67
CA ILE A 34 -22.45 -2.45 -3.12
C ILE A 34 -21.56 -1.29 -3.60
N ILE A 35 -21.57 -0.16 -2.89
CA ILE A 35 -20.75 1.00 -3.24
C ILE A 35 -19.25 0.67 -3.11
N THR A 36 -18.89 -0.11 -2.08
CA THR A 36 -17.53 -0.61 -1.91
C THR A 36 -17.11 -1.52 -3.07
N LEU A 37 -17.99 -2.42 -3.52
CA LEU A 37 -17.71 -3.31 -4.64
C LEU A 37 -17.53 -2.53 -5.95
N ILE A 38 -18.44 -1.59 -6.23
CA ILE A 38 -18.37 -0.73 -7.42
C ILE A 38 -17.08 0.10 -7.42
N ARG A 39 -16.72 0.73 -6.29
CA ARG A 39 -15.46 1.46 -6.13
C ARG A 39 -14.26 0.58 -6.45
N ARG A 40 -14.26 -0.67 -5.96
CA ARG A 40 -13.16 -1.63 -6.17
C ARG A 40 -13.05 -2.09 -7.62
N MET A 41 -14.17 -2.19 -8.34
CA MET A 41 -14.19 -2.48 -9.78
C MET A 41 -13.59 -1.33 -10.58
N PHE A 42 -14.00 -0.09 -10.32
CA PHE A 42 -13.41 1.07 -10.99
C PHE A 42 -11.93 1.25 -10.65
N HIS A 43 -11.54 1.06 -9.39
CA HIS A 43 -10.14 1.08 -8.97
C HIS A 43 -9.30 0.05 -9.75
N GLY A 44 -9.77 -1.20 -9.78
CA GLY A 44 -9.11 -2.28 -10.53
C GLY A 44 -9.01 -1.98 -12.03
N PHE A 45 -10.04 -1.36 -12.62
CA PHE A 45 -10.03 -0.95 -14.02
C PHE A 45 -8.94 0.10 -14.32
N PHE A 46 -8.84 1.16 -13.50
CA PHE A 46 -7.81 2.19 -13.69
C PHE A 46 -6.40 1.64 -13.47
N VAL A 47 -6.22 0.76 -12.48
CA VAL A 47 -4.98 0.04 -12.27
C VAL A 47 -4.60 -0.78 -13.52
N ALA A 48 -5.54 -1.57 -14.05
CA ALA A 48 -5.28 -2.41 -15.22
C ALA A 48 -4.89 -1.57 -16.45
N MET A 49 -5.57 -0.43 -16.67
CA MET A 49 -5.21 0.49 -17.76
C MET A 49 -3.83 1.11 -17.56
N SER A 50 -3.47 1.48 -16.33
CA SER A 50 -2.16 2.00 -15.99
C SER A 50 -1.05 0.98 -16.31
N PHE A 51 -1.27 -0.30 -16.00
CA PHE A 51 -0.32 -1.36 -16.33
C PHE A 51 -0.26 -1.66 -17.82
N TRP A 52 -1.40 -1.77 -18.49
CA TRP A 52 -1.46 -2.09 -19.92
C TRP A 52 -0.81 -1.00 -20.78
N VAL A 53 -1.25 0.25 -20.63
CA VAL A 53 -0.72 1.39 -21.39
C VAL A 53 0.70 1.71 -20.94
N GLY A 54 0.98 1.61 -19.63
CA GLY A 54 2.32 1.81 -19.08
C GLY A 54 3.36 0.85 -19.66
N MET A 55 3.03 -0.44 -19.77
CA MET A 55 3.92 -1.43 -20.40
C MET A 55 4.11 -1.14 -21.89
N MET A 56 3.04 -0.80 -22.60
CA MET A 56 3.11 -0.45 -24.03
C MET A 56 4.05 0.73 -24.29
N PHE A 57 4.08 1.73 -23.43
CA PHE A 57 4.99 2.88 -23.60
C PHE A 57 6.39 2.64 -23.03
N ALA A 58 6.53 1.84 -21.97
CA ALA A 58 7.83 1.58 -21.36
C ALA A 58 8.73 0.65 -22.18
N PHE A 59 8.16 -0.24 -23.00
CA PHE A 59 8.91 -1.27 -23.72
C PHE A 59 8.86 -1.14 -25.25
N ASN A 60 8.26 -0.08 -25.79
CA ASN A 60 8.19 0.12 -27.23
C ASN A 60 9.36 0.98 -27.74
N PRO A 61 10.33 0.41 -28.48
CA PRO A 61 11.51 1.16 -28.93
C PRO A 61 11.19 2.25 -29.95
N GLY A 62 9.98 2.27 -30.53
CA GLY A 62 9.57 3.24 -31.55
C GLY A 62 9.06 4.58 -31.02
N VAL A 63 8.93 4.76 -29.70
CA VAL A 63 8.41 6.01 -29.12
C VAL A 63 9.53 6.90 -28.56
N PRO A 64 9.33 8.23 -28.44
CA PRO A 64 10.33 9.11 -27.84
C PRO A 64 10.67 8.72 -26.40
N PHE A 65 11.87 9.07 -25.94
CA PHE A 65 12.33 8.79 -24.57
C PHE A 65 11.36 9.34 -23.49
N VAL A 66 10.79 10.52 -23.70
CA VAL A 66 9.80 11.12 -22.77
C VAL A 66 8.57 10.23 -22.59
N VAL A 67 8.12 9.55 -23.65
CA VAL A 67 6.94 8.66 -23.58
C VAL A 67 7.26 7.42 -22.75
N HIS A 68 8.49 6.93 -22.79
CA HIS A 68 8.94 5.84 -21.91
C HIS A 68 8.88 6.23 -20.43
N LEU A 69 9.32 7.44 -20.08
CA LEU A 69 9.24 7.94 -18.70
C LEU A 69 7.80 7.99 -18.20
N ILE A 70 6.87 8.40 -19.06
CA ILE A 70 5.44 8.42 -18.76
C ILE A 70 4.89 7.00 -18.61
N GLY A 71 5.35 6.05 -19.43
CA GLY A 71 5.06 4.63 -19.27
C GLY A 71 5.50 4.09 -17.91
N PHE A 72 6.77 4.32 -17.53
CA PHE A 72 7.30 3.91 -16.22
C PHE A 72 6.57 4.59 -15.06
N TYR A 73 6.26 5.87 -15.18
CA TYR A 73 5.45 6.60 -14.20
C TYR A 73 4.08 5.92 -14.01
N GLY A 74 3.39 5.57 -15.10
CA GLY A 74 2.13 4.83 -15.05
C GLY A 74 2.26 3.47 -14.37
N LEU A 75 3.35 2.72 -14.63
CA LEU A 75 3.61 1.45 -13.94
C LEU A 75 3.82 1.63 -12.44
N VAL A 76 4.61 2.62 -12.04
CA VAL A 76 4.88 2.92 -10.62
C VAL A 76 3.61 3.36 -9.91
N MET A 77 2.83 4.26 -10.51
CA MET A 77 1.58 4.74 -9.91
C MET A 77 0.52 3.64 -9.84
N GLY A 78 0.41 2.80 -10.88
CA GLY A 78 -0.45 1.63 -10.87
C GLY A 78 -0.06 0.63 -9.78
N TYR A 79 1.23 0.39 -9.58
CA TYR A 79 1.74 -0.45 -8.49
C TYR A 79 1.38 0.11 -7.11
N ILE A 80 1.60 1.42 -6.88
CA ILE A 80 1.26 2.09 -5.62
C ILE A 80 -0.25 2.01 -5.36
N ALA A 81 -1.07 2.27 -6.39
CA ALA A 81 -2.52 2.18 -6.30
C ALA A 81 -3.01 0.77 -5.94
N SER A 82 -2.46 -0.27 -6.57
CA SER A 82 -2.75 -1.67 -6.24
C SER A 82 -2.35 -2.01 -4.81
N ARG A 83 -1.15 -1.60 -4.41
CA ARG A 83 -0.64 -1.82 -3.06
C ARG A 83 -1.54 -1.19 -2.02
N ARG A 84 -2.01 0.03 -2.25
CA ARG A 84 -2.85 0.76 -1.31
C ARG A 84 -4.22 0.12 -1.09
N GLU A 85 -4.86 -0.39 -2.14
CA GLU A 85 -6.22 -0.96 -2.05
C GLU A 85 -6.25 -2.43 -1.64
N TYR A 86 -5.36 -3.27 -2.19
CA TYR A 86 -5.42 -4.72 -1.96
C TYR A 86 -4.48 -5.19 -0.85
N PHE A 87 -3.41 -4.43 -0.58
CA PHE A 87 -2.28 -4.86 0.23
C PHE A 87 -1.71 -3.74 1.12
N PRO A 88 -2.55 -2.99 1.88
CA PRO A 88 -2.10 -1.82 2.63
C PRO A 88 -0.99 -2.15 3.66
N ASP A 89 -1.00 -3.37 4.21
CA ASP A 89 -0.10 -3.81 5.28
C ASP A 89 1.11 -4.64 4.83
N VAL A 90 1.35 -4.73 3.52
CA VAL A 90 2.37 -5.62 2.96
C VAL A 90 3.75 -4.97 3.04
N ARG A 91 4.32 -4.93 4.24
CA ARG A 91 5.69 -4.49 4.53
C ARG A 91 6.76 -5.46 3.99
N ILE A 92 6.47 -6.34 3.02
CA ILE A 92 7.43 -7.37 2.51
C ILE A 92 8.75 -6.77 1.98
N ILE A 93 8.74 -5.51 1.57
CA ILE A 93 9.94 -4.80 1.10
C ILE A 93 10.88 -4.47 2.28
N ALA A 94 10.34 -4.19 3.47
CA ALA A 94 11.15 -3.86 4.65
C ALA A 94 12.06 -5.04 5.13
N PRO A 95 11.58 -6.30 5.28
CA PRO A 95 12.44 -7.42 5.60
C PRO A 95 13.36 -7.83 4.45
N LEU A 96 12.96 -7.65 3.17
CA LEU A 96 13.84 -7.89 2.03
C LEU A 96 14.98 -6.86 1.94
N LEU A 97 14.70 -5.59 2.19
CA LEU A 97 15.67 -4.50 2.18
C LEU A 97 16.57 -4.51 3.43
N ALA A 98 16.03 -4.95 4.58
CA ALA A 98 16.81 -5.25 5.77
C ALA A 98 17.78 -6.43 5.55
N ARG A 99 17.37 -7.45 4.79
CA ARG A 99 18.26 -8.54 4.34
C ARG A 99 19.33 -8.06 3.35
N LEU A 100 19.09 -6.95 2.65
CA LEU A 100 20.05 -6.30 1.75
C LEU A 100 21.00 -5.31 2.47
N GLY A 101 20.91 -5.20 3.80
CA GLY A 101 21.88 -4.43 4.60
C GLY A 101 21.71 -2.90 4.60
N LEU A 102 20.65 -2.36 4.00
CA LEU A 102 20.35 -0.93 3.99
C LEU A 102 19.74 -0.51 5.34
N LYS A 103 20.62 -0.15 6.28
CA LYS A 103 20.28 0.40 7.61
C LYS A 103 19.65 1.78 7.45
N GLY A 104 18.32 1.84 7.36
CA GLY A 104 17.57 3.09 7.32
C GLY A 104 16.06 2.92 7.13
N PHE A 105 15.63 1.77 6.62
CA PHE A 105 14.21 1.44 6.40
C PHE A 105 13.72 0.34 7.35
N ALA A 106 14.19 0.36 8.60
CA ALA A 106 13.50 -0.37 9.65
C ALA A 106 12.09 0.23 9.77
N PRO A 107 11.02 -0.58 9.73
CA PRO A 107 9.70 -0.05 10.01
C PRO A 107 9.76 0.59 11.38
N ARG A 108 9.56 1.92 11.47
CA ARG A 108 9.35 2.64 12.72
C ARG A 108 8.23 1.90 13.44
N GLN A 109 8.61 1.04 14.39
CA GLN A 109 7.71 0.63 15.44
C GLN A 109 7.35 1.95 16.11
N ILE A 110 6.10 2.38 15.95
CA ILE A 110 5.52 3.35 16.87
C ILE A 110 5.31 2.54 18.14
N THR A 111 6.40 2.23 18.83
CA THR A 111 6.39 1.78 20.21
C THR A 111 5.94 3.01 20.96
N GLY A 112 4.71 2.95 21.46
CA GLY A 112 4.20 3.94 22.39
C GLY A 112 5.23 4.09 23.49
N ASP A 113 5.77 5.30 23.58
CA ASP A 113 6.64 5.70 24.66
C ASP A 113 5.78 5.70 25.93
N SER A 114 6.04 4.73 26.80
CA SER A 114 5.76 4.84 28.22
C SER A 114 6.86 4.09 28.94
N THR A 115 7.91 4.85 29.29
CA THR A 115 8.62 4.83 30.58
C THR A 115 9.11 3.51 31.15
N GLN A 116 10.44 3.50 31.40
CA GLN A 116 11.18 2.85 32.50
C GLN A 116 11.08 1.32 32.56
N GLY A 117 12.17 0.56 32.45
CA GLY A 117 13.35 0.62 33.30
C GLY A 117 13.46 -0.75 33.99
N GLU A 118 14.65 -1.33 33.96
CA GLU A 118 15.20 -2.37 34.85
C GLU A 118 15.92 -3.52 34.13
N SER A 119 17.17 -3.63 34.55
CA SER A 119 18.15 -4.67 34.31
C SER A 119 17.75 -5.96 35.02
N GLY A 120 17.83 -7.09 34.33
CA GLY A 120 17.65 -8.40 34.96
C GLY A 120 18.14 -9.53 34.06
N SER A 121 19.30 -10.08 34.42
CA SER A 121 19.87 -11.32 33.88
C SER A 121 18.98 -12.53 34.19
N GLY A 122 18.65 -13.34 33.19
CA GLY A 122 17.94 -14.59 33.37
C GLY A 122 17.94 -15.41 32.09
N ASP A 123 18.71 -16.49 32.12
CA ASP A 123 18.88 -17.45 31.04
C ASP A 123 17.59 -18.30 30.85
N SER A 124 17.50 -18.94 29.69
CA SER A 124 16.68 -20.10 29.33
C SER A 124 15.30 -19.96 28.63
N SER A 125 15.25 -20.69 27.52
CA SER A 125 14.10 -21.38 26.89
C SER A 125 13.35 -20.68 25.75
N SER A 126 13.35 -21.38 24.62
CA SER A 126 12.77 -21.05 23.33
C SER A 126 11.25 -21.15 23.34
N ARG A 127 10.56 -20.06 22.93
CA ARG A 127 9.44 -20.04 21.97
C ARG A 127 8.75 -18.68 21.97
N HIS A 128 8.30 -18.31 20.78
CA HIS A 128 7.44 -17.16 20.43
C HIS A 128 8.19 -15.91 19.95
N GLY A 129 8.34 -15.85 18.62
CA GLY A 129 8.63 -14.60 17.91
C GLY A 129 7.53 -13.55 18.13
N PRO A 130 7.76 -12.30 17.71
CA PRO A 130 6.91 -11.18 18.05
C PRO A 130 5.47 -11.40 17.57
N VAL A 131 4.56 -11.61 18.54
CA VAL A 131 3.12 -11.63 18.30
C VAL A 131 2.67 -10.19 18.11
N ILE A 132 2.73 -9.71 16.86
CA ILE A 132 2.21 -8.39 16.50
C ILE A 132 0.68 -8.48 16.55
N LYS A 133 0.11 -8.08 17.69
CA LYS A 133 -1.33 -7.91 17.87
C LYS A 133 -1.78 -6.70 17.05
N TRP A 134 -2.40 -6.97 15.91
CA TRP A 134 -2.99 -5.96 15.04
C TRP A 134 -4.13 -5.23 15.76
N ARG A 135 -3.90 -3.99 16.22
CA ARG A 135 -4.99 -3.05 16.50
C ARG A 135 -5.46 -2.49 15.17
N ARG A 136 -6.60 -3.00 14.70
CA ARG A 136 -7.39 -2.39 13.64
C ARG A 136 -8.09 -1.17 14.25
N ASP A 137 -7.66 0.02 13.85
CA ASP A 137 -8.38 1.25 14.20
C ASP A 137 -9.85 1.10 13.78
N GLY A 138 -10.75 1.23 14.76
CA GLY A 138 -12.20 1.16 14.53
C GLY A 138 -13.07 0.45 15.58
N ARG A 139 -12.55 0.09 16.77
CA ARG A 139 -13.41 -0.30 17.91
C ARG A 139 -13.06 0.55 19.13
N SER A 140 -14.06 1.30 19.60
CA SER A 140 -14.02 2.02 20.86
C SER A 140 -13.53 1.11 21.98
N GLY A 141 -12.70 1.66 22.86
CA GLY A 141 -12.25 0.98 24.06
C GLY A 141 -13.44 0.69 24.97
N GLY A 142 -13.97 -0.52 24.87
CA GLY A 142 -14.68 -1.17 25.96
C GLY A 142 -13.65 -1.54 27.02
N ASN A 143 -13.46 -0.66 27.98
CA ASN A 143 -12.84 -0.96 29.26
C ASN A 143 -13.95 -1.54 30.16
N ASP A 144 -14.43 -2.74 29.85
CA ASP A 144 -15.29 -3.51 30.75
C ASP A 144 -14.38 -4.20 31.76
N GLY A 145 -14.02 -3.42 32.78
CA GLY A 145 -13.17 -3.81 33.90
C GLY A 145 -13.75 -4.96 34.73
N HIS A 146 -13.69 -6.17 34.21
CA HIS A 146 -13.79 -7.40 34.99
C HIS A 146 -12.39 -7.88 35.38
N GLY A 147 -11.82 -7.19 36.37
CA GLY A 147 -10.79 -7.79 37.22
C GLY A 147 -11.43 -8.82 38.15
N PRO A 148 -10.74 -9.92 38.50
CA PRO A 148 -11.29 -10.94 39.38
C PRO A 148 -11.38 -10.41 40.81
N GLY A 149 -12.53 -9.83 41.17
CA GLY A 149 -12.96 -9.71 42.55
C GLY A 149 -13.44 -11.08 43.03
N GLY A 150 -12.62 -11.77 43.83
CA GLY A 150 -12.94 -13.09 44.34
C GLY A 150 -11.81 -13.73 45.13
N GLN A 151 -11.36 -13.07 46.21
CA GLN A 151 -10.65 -13.74 47.31
C GLN A 151 -11.08 -13.09 48.64
N HIS A 152 -12.02 -13.73 49.30
CA HIS A 152 -12.20 -13.79 50.74
C HIS A 152 -12.47 -15.26 51.08
#